data_AF-A0A937J6E8-F1
#
_entry.id   AF-A0A937J6E8-F1
#
_cell.length_a   1.000
_cell.length_b   1.000
_cell.length_c   1.000
_cell.angle_alpha   90.00
_cell.angle_beta   90.00
_cell.angle_gamma   90.00
#
_symmetry.space_group_name_H-M   'P 1'
#
loop_
_entity.id
_entity.type
_entity.pdbx_description
1 polymer ?
#
loop_
_entity_poly.entity_id
_entity_poly.type
_entity_poly.pdbx_seq_one_letter_code
_entity_poly.pdbx_strand_id
1 'polypeptide(L)'
;MMNLSPGFDLDSLTTAIILIDEHAVVDTLNQSAQVLLETSLKKAMGNPLDELAQTLGEGAILWHETLSSAIRTRLPAVSRDLKLSLKTGKEISVDVVIT
;
A
#
# COMPACT_ATOMS: atom_id res chain seq x y z
N MET A 1 6.29 -25.96 -26.23
CA MET A 1 5.66 -24.63 -26.41
C MET A 1 6.04 -23.81 -25.19
N MET A 2 6.97 -22.86 -25.32
CA MET A 2 7.45 -22.05 -24.20
C MET A 2 6.48 -20.88 -24.02
N ASN A 3 5.67 -20.91 -22.96
CA ASN A 3 4.87 -19.75 -22.54
C ASN A 3 5.82 -18.76 -21.84
N LEU A 4 6.45 -17.88 -22.62
CA LEU A 4 7.07 -16.67 -22.09
C LEU A 4 5.95 -15.67 -21.80
N SER A 5 5.29 -15.84 -20.65
CA SER A 5 4.70 -14.70 -19.97
C SER A 5 5.85 -14.09 -19.17
N PRO A 6 6.32 -12.85 -19.45
CA PRO A 6 7.12 -12.15 -18.46
C PRO A 6 6.15 -11.75 -17.34
N GLY A 7 5.74 -12.72 -16.54
CA GLY A 7 5.09 -12.45 -15.26
C GLY A 7 6.18 -11.86 -14.40
N PHE A 8 6.20 -10.53 -14.32
CA PHE A 8 7.10 -9.84 -13.41
C PHE A 8 6.78 -10.35 -12.00
N ASP A 9 7.74 -11.00 -11.36
CA ASP A 9 7.57 -11.54 -10.03
C ASP A 9 7.61 -10.38 -9.02
N LEU A 10 6.43 -9.92 -8.60
CA LEU A 10 6.29 -8.86 -7.61
C LEU A 10 6.97 -9.21 -6.28
N ASP A 11 7.15 -10.50 -5.98
CA ASP A 11 7.81 -10.94 -4.75
C ASP A 11 9.34 -10.84 -4.81
N SER A 12 9.91 -10.64 -6.00
CA SER A 12 11.34 -10.34 -6.17
C SER A 12 11.71 -8.88 -5.85
N LEU A 13 10.71 -8.00 -5.71
CA LEU A 13 10.93 -6.58 -5.39
C LEU A 13 11.17 -6.37 -3.90
N THR A 14 12.15 -5.53 -3.57
CA THR A 14 12.38 -5.01 -2.21
C THR A 14 11.41 -3.88 -1.84
N THR A 15 10.80 -3.23 -2.83
CA THR A 15 9.76 -2.22 -2.62
C THR A 15 8.45 -2.91 -2.23
N ALA A 16 7.79 -2.41 -1.18
CA ALA A 16 6.45 -2.84 -0.81
C ALA A 16 5.44 -2.39 -1.86
N ILE A 17 4.73 -3.34 -2.47
CA ILE A 17 3.68 -3.10 -3.46
C ILE A 17 2.35 -3.57 -2.89
N ILE A 18 1.35 -2.69 -2.97
CA ILE A 18 -0.01 -2.90 -2.48
C ILE A 18 -0.94 -2.56 -3.63
N LEU A 19 -1.82 -3.49 -4.00
CA LEU A 19 -2.94 -3.20 -4.90
C LEU A 19 -4.20 -3.01 -4.06
N ILE A 20 -4.92 -1.93 -4.35
CA ILE A 20 -6.20 -1.59 -3.73
C ILE A 20 -7.27 -1.36 -4.80
N ASP A 21 -8.52 -1.59 -4.44
CA ASP A 21 -9.68 -1.23 -5.26
C ASP A 21 -10.08 0.26 -5.11
N GLU A 22 -11.14 0.69 -5.80
CA GLU A 22 -11.67 2.05 -5.71
C GLU A 22 -12.21 2.45 -4.32
N HIS A 23 -12.36 1.49 -3.41
CA HIS A 23 -12.80 1.71 -2.03
C HIS A 23 -11.63 1.66 -1.04
N ALA A 24 -10.39 1.66 -1.54
CA ALA A 24 -9.16 1.51 -0.76
C ALA A 24 -9.10 0.19 0.04
N VAL A 25 -9.76 -0.85 -0.46
CA VAL A 25 -9.69 -2.22 0.08
C VAL A 25 -8.55 -2.96 -0.59
N VAL A 26 -7.77 -3.70 0.18
CA VAL A 26 -6.60 -4.43 -0.32
C VAL A 26 -7.03 -5.64 -1.16
N ASP A 27 -6.53 -5.70 -2.40
CA ASP A 27 -6.67 -6.84 -3.30
C ASP A 27 -5.45 -7.77 -3.17
N THR A 28 -4.23 -7.23 -3.27
CA THR A 28 -3.00 -8.02 -3.09
C THR A 28 -1.84 -7.25 -2.50
N LEU A 29 -0.86 -7.98 -1.97
CA LEU A 29 0.38 -7.52 -1.37
C LEU A 29 1.53 -8.40 -1.88
N ASN A 30 2.67 -7.80 -2.22
CA ASN A 30 3.90 -8.58 -2.38
C ASN A 30 4.53 -8.95 -1.03
N GLN A 31 5.56 -9.81 -1.03
CA GLN A 31 6.28 -10.20 0.19
C GLN A 31 6.85 -9.00 0.96
N SER A 32 7.41 -8.00 0.27
CA SER A 32 7.96 -6.81 0.92
C SER A 32 6.90 -5.98 1.64
N ALA A 33 5.68 -5.87 1.10
CA ALA A 33 4.56 -5.23 1.78
C ALA A 33 4.07 -6.04 2.99
N GLN A 34 4.03 -7.37 2.89
CA GLN A 34 3.70 -8.24 4.02
C GLN A 34 4.69 -8.07 5.19
N VAL A 35 5.99 -7.98 4.89
CA VAL A 35 7.04 -7.71 5.89
C VAL A 35 6.90 -6.30 6.47
N LEU A 36 6.74 -5.27 5.63
CA LEU A 36 6.63 -3.88 6.07
C LEU A 36 5.42 -3.65 6.98
N LEU A 37 4.27 -4.21 6.61
CA LEU A 37 3.00 -4.07 7.32
C LEU A 37 2.82 -5.12 8.44
N GLU A 38 3.81 -5.99 8.63
CA GLU A 38 3.82 -7.04 9.65
C GLU A 38 2.54 -7.92 9.61
N THR A 39 2.08 -8.22 8.39
CA THR A 39 0.86 -8.99 8.11
C THR A 39 1.08 -10.02 7.01
N SER A 40 0.10 -10.89 6.79
CA SER A 40 0.09 -11.82 5.65
C SER A 40 -0.97 -11.40 4.63
N LEU A 41 -0.77 -11.71 3.35
CA LEU A 41 -1.76 -11.46 2.29
C LEU A 41 -3.15 -11.97 2.68
N LYS A 42 -3.22 -13.22 3.20
CA LYS A 42 -4.49 -13.84 3.65
C LYS A 42 -5.23 -13.03 4.71
N LYS A 43 -4.52 -12.31 5.57
CA LYS A 43 -5.10 -11.45 6.62
C LYS A 43 -5.41 -10.04 6.13
N ALA A 44 -4.74 -9.59 5.07
CA ALA A 44 -4.85 -8.23 4.55
C ALA A 44 -5.96 -8.12 3.50
N MET A 45 -6.04 -9.10 2.59
CA MET A 45 -6.99 -9.12 1.49
C MET A 45 -8.44 -8.92 1.97
N GLY A 46 -9.16 -8.02 1.31
CA GLY A 46 -10.54 -7.66 1.65
C GLY A 46 -10.71 -6.70 2.82
N ASN A 47 -9.61 -6.25 3.46
CA ASN A 47 -9.68 -5.22 4.51
C ASN A 47 -9.28 -3.85 3.95
N PRO A 48 -9.82 -2.75 4.50
CA PRO A 48 -9.36 -1.40 4.21
C PRO A 48 -7.85 -1.24 4.50
N LEU A 49 -7.15 -0.49 3.64
CA LEU A 49 -5.72 -0.23 3.80
C LEU A 49 -5.40 0.40 5.17
N ASP A 50 -6.24 1.33 5.63
CA ASP A 50 -6.07 2.04 6.91
C ASP A 50 -6.21 1.11 8.13
N GLU A 51 -6.79 -0.09 7.99
CA GLU A 51 -6.75 -1.07 9.06
C GLU A 51 -5.37 -1.69 9.22
N LEU A 52 -4.59 -1.82 8.14
CA LEU A 52 -3.26 -2.41 8.18
C LEU A 52 -2.22 -1.41 8.71
N ALA A 53 -2.36 -0.15 8.32
CA ALA A 53 -1.48 0.93 8.73
C ALA A 53 -2.26 2.25 8.78
N GLN A 54 -2.33 2.86 9.97
CA GLN A 54 -3.00 4.13 10.18
C GLN A 54 -2.04 5.29 9.96
N THR A 55 -2.42 6.27 9.18
CA THR A 55 -1.64 7.50 9.06
C THR A 55 -1.71 8.36 10.31
N LEU A 56 -0.59 8.98 10.67
CA LEU A 56 -0.46 9.78 11.89
C LEU A 56 -0.31 11.28 11.62
N GLY A 57 -0.77 12.09 12.58
CA GLY A 57 -0.57 13.54 12.61
C GLY A 57 -1.25 14.30 11.45
N GLU A 58 -0.73 15.49 11.14
CA GLU A 58 -1.24 16.33 10.04
C GLU A 58 -1.13 15.65 8.67
N GLY A 59 -0.18 14.72 8.51
CA GLY A 59 0.00 13.92 7.30
C GLY A 59 -1.18 13.01 6.98
N ALA A 60 -2.02 12.66 7.96
CA ALA A 60 -3.20 11.81 7.76
C ALA A 60 -4.27 12.47 6.89
N ILE A 61 -4.54 13.75 7.12
CA ILE A 61 -5.53 14.51 6.33
C ILE A 61 -5.05 14.63 4.88
N LEU A 62 -3.79 15.02 4.70
CA LEU A 62 -3.18 15.16 3.38
C LEU A 62 -3.14 13.82 2.63
N TRP A 63 -2.86 12.72 3.34
CA TRP A 63 -2.89 11.37 2.76
C TRP A 63 -4.28 11.01 2.24
N HIS A 64 -5.32 11.21 3.06
CA HIS A 64 -6.68 10.88 2.67
C HIS A 64 -7.12 11.66 1.41
N GLU A 65 -6.79 12.95 1.34
CA GLU A 65 -7.07 13.77 0.15
C GLU A 65 -6.27 13.30 -1.08
N THR A 66 -4.99 12.97 -0.88
CA THR A 66 -4.10 12.48 -1.95
C THR A 66 -4.62 11.18 -2.53
N LEU A 67 -4.94 10.20 -1.68
CA LEU A 67 -5.47 8.90 -2.08
C LEU A 67 -6.82 9.06 -2.79
N SER A 68 -7.73 9.84 -2.21
CA SER A 68 -9.05 10.11 -2.81
C SER A 68 -8.94 10.80 -4.17
N SER A 69 -7.99 11.72 -4.33
CA SER A 69 -7.71 12.38 -5.60
C SER A 69 -7.15 11.41 -6.63
N ALA A 70 -6.18 10.57 -6.26
CA ALA A 70 -5.59 9.58 -7.15
C ALA A 70 -6.62 8.55 -7.64
N ILE A 71 -7.49 8.04 -6.75
CA ILE A 71 -8.59 7.12 -7.12
C ILE A 71 -9.54 7.77 -8.12
N ARG A 72 -9.98 9.02 -7.85
CA ARG A 72 -10.96 9.72 -8.68
C ARG A 72 -10.39 10.13 -10.04
N THR A 73 -9.16 10.62 -10.08
CA THR A 73 -8.57 11.21 -11.28
C THR A 73 -7.77 10.22 -12.11
N ARG A 74 -7.38 9.07 -11.52
CA ARG A 74 -6.44 8.10 -12.10
C ARG A 74 -5.11 8.75 -12.48
N LEU A 75 -4.74 9.84 -11.81
CA LEU A 75 -3.46 10.51 -11.99
C LEU A 75 -2.48 10.04 -10.91
N PRO A 76 -1.20 9.82 -11.27
CA PRO A 76 -0.18 9.46 -10.29
C PRO A 76 -0.03 10.51 -9.20
N ALA A 77 0.26 10.06 -7.98
CA ALA A 77 0.48 10.91 -6.83
C ALA A 77 1.64 10.40 -5.99
N VAL A 78 2.23 11.29 -5.19
CA VAL A 78 3.34 10.96 -4.29
C VAL A 78 3.07 11.57 -2.93
N SER A 79 3.25 10.78 -1.87
CA SER A 79 3.31 11.26 -0.48
C SER A 79 4.68 10.89 0.09
N ARG A 80 5.38 11.85 0.69
CA ARG A 80 6.74 11.65 1.23
C ARG A 80 6.73 11.77 2.74
N ASP A 81 7.61 11.01 3.39
CA ASP A 81 7.72 10.95 4.86
C ASP A 81 6.36 10.73 5.54
N LEU A 82 5.53 9.88 4.93
CA LEU A 82 4.23 9.54 5.48
C LEU A 82 4.43 8.65 6.70
N LYS A 83 3.96 9.13 7.85
CA LYS A 83 4.03 8.40 9.12
C LYS A 83 2.86 7.45 9.25
N LEU A 84 3.18 6.17 9.46
CA LEU A 84 2.23 5.10 9.64
C LEU A 84 2.39 4.47 11.03
N SER A 85 1.28 4.19 11.70
CA SER A 85 1.21 3.28 12.83
C SER A 85 0.72 1.92 12.37
N LEU A 86 1.55 0.89 12.55
CA LEU A 86 1.19 -0.49 12.23
C LEU A 86 0.29 -1.07 13.34
N LYS A 87 -0.40 -2.18 13.05
CA LYS A 87 -1.23 -2.90 14.06
C LYS A 87 -0.45 -3.30 15.32
N THR A 88 0.86 -3.45 15.23
CA THR A 88 1.75 -3.77 16.35
C THR A 88 2.06 -2.57 17.25
N GLY A 89 1.61 -1.37 16.88
CA GLY A 89 1.92 -0.10 17.54
C GLY A 89 3.25 0.51 17.12
N LYS A 90 4.00 -0.16 16.23
CA LYS A 90 5.24 0.36 15.66
C LYS A 90 4.93 1.50 14.69
N GLU A 91 5.67 2.59 14.84
CA GLU A 91 5.62 3.72 13.91
C GLU A 91 6.73 3.59 12.86
N ILE A 92 6.38 3.82 11.60
CA ILE A 92 7.30 3.84 10.47
C ILE A 92 7.08 5.08 9.61
N SER A 93 8.12 5.56 8.94
CA SER A 93 8.03 6.57 7.88
C SER A 93 8.22 5.89 6.53
N VAL A 94 7.36 6.22 5.56
CA VAL A 94 7.43 5.68 4.20
C VAL A 94 7.26 6.78 3.16
N ASP A 95 7.88 6.59 1.99
CA ASP A 95 7.51 7.31 0.78
C ASP A 95 6.55 6.44 -0.02
N VAL A 96 5.39 7.00 -0.40
CA VAL A 96 4.34 6.32 -1.14
C VAL A 96 4.21 6.93 -2.54
N VAL A 97 4.19 6.07 -3.55
CA VAL A 97 3.85 6.42 -4.92
C VAL A 97 2.58 5.67 -5.30
N ILE A 98 1.58 6.42 -5.79
CA ILE A 98 0.31 5.89 -6.29
C ILE A 98 0.33 6.04 -7.82
N THR A 99 -0.02 4.99 -8.54
CA THR A 99 0.03 4.92 -10.01
C THR A 99 -1.26 4.40 -10.60
#